data_AF-A0A554INW7-F1
#
_entry.id   AF-A0A554INW7-F1
#
_cell.length_a   1.000
_cell.length_b   1.000
_cell.length_c   1.000
_cell.angle_alpha   90.00
_cell.angle_beta   90.00
_cell.angle_gamma   90.00
#
_symmetry.space_group_name_H-M   'P 1'
#
loop_
_entity.id
_entity.type
_entity.pdbx_description
1 polymer ?
#
loop_
_entity_poly.entity_id
_entity_poly.type
_entity_poly.pdbx_seq_one_letter_code
_entity_poly.pdbx_strand_id
1 'polypeptide(L)'
;MFSPYNEESMSTPSLRVHQMSDEAEVTSAVPTGEESVEDRRKRLEFAYLKDLALSRVRQAMGSTSMLTERDYKEYQNECFDEAKLEMVGLRTYDEKIRAVRENLDTLIPRVESEAQTIEASFRTKVAHAEEQKWISGRSAKEWVSRLENSNVPQWKKKAFLQETFFPDYWENWRQLGHDTEMVRKDVRALQMGNRDIPELATIFTSDLEDIRPEFIDRNYHYKRDVVSRAMSVVTAAKKAGRPGAEDMQELRQLALDQLEDAVAKGALASWKVGEWLRRIFESGTKPENIRKFLTSQGPTPLSILIRNWTNVRSDFDWIESERGKKGRIHRNFHFVHEDIFLNWHFEKRKAYVQEAMNRLKNPDETPDPFLRIRHELDAGDWLAAEERIAEAERMTWAMDEQAELASMKKYLREHRNPSPPEADPSADAWQVWRCMQDALGDIPYDSVRERYCIALEQYDYDTLWALCTMYYNWDWCRQRGYSDDAIDLQSAQQAKRNTYVHMKQGQPRDFAINDYSGDTSKSPAARWDDDTDSPQTIHIDERTDNEGLLHNIHLNRHNRAVWYYASLKEKNIPFEKIQFNIYNVHPRLKWGARRLRDMGLRFTGKGPRNITGTSVYQQAMHPPPN
;
A
#
# COMPACT_ATOMS: atom_id res chain seq x y z
N MET A 1 -9.19 -3.50 10.86
CA MET A 1 -9.09 -4.93 11.19
C MET A 1 -7.87 -5.44 10.47
N PHE A 2 -6.81 -5.82 11.19
CA PHE A 2 -5.79 -6.71 10.65
C PHE A 2 -6.23 -8.11 11.07
N SER A 3 -6.52 -8.96 10.09
CA SER A 3 -6.90 -10.35 10.34
C SER A 3 -5.72 -11.11 10.95
N PRO A 4 -5.88 -11.82 12.08
CA PRO A 4 -4.87 -12.76 12.55
C PRO A 4 -4.97 -14.03 11.70
N TYR A 5 -3.87 -14.41 11.04
CA TYR A 5 -3.76 -15.73 10.43
C TYR A 5 -3.83 -16.79 11.53
N ASN A 6 -4.77 -17.73 11.37
CA ASN A 6 -4.95 -18.90 12.22
C ASN A 6 -3.75 -19.86 12.08
N GLU A 7 -3.23 -20.27 13.22
CA GLU A 7 -2.40 -21.46 13.40
C GLU A 7 -3.27 -22.71 13.16
N GLU A 8 -2.93 -23.52 12.15
CA GLU A 8 -3.33 -24.92 12.12
C GLU A 8 -2.10 -25.82 12.05
N SER A 9 -2.05 -26.67 13.06
CA SER A 9 -1.19 -27.83 13.31
C SER A 9 -0.56 -28.48 12.08
N MET A 10 0.76 -28.58 12.08
CA MET A 10 1.44 -29.72 11.49
C MET A 10 2.34 -30.40 12.51
N SER A 11 1.99 -31.66 12.74
CA SER A 11 2.64 -32.68 13.55
C SER A 11 4.12 -32.83 13.24
N THR A 12 4.94 -32.84 14.29
CA THR A 12 6.33 -33.29 14.29
C THR A 12 6.44 -34.79 14.04
N PRO A 13 7.34 -35.25 13.16
CA PRO A 13 7.88 -36.60 13.23
C PRO A 13 9.36 -36.58 13.63
N SER A 14 9.59 -37.13 14.82
CA SER A 14 10.71 -37.97 15.25
C SER A 14 12.04 -37.87 14.49
N LEU A 15 13.02 -37.27 15.17
CA LEU A 15 14.46 -37.49 14.98
C LEU A 15 14.78 -38.99 14.89
N ARG A 16 15.45 -39.39 13.79
CA ARG A 16 16.29 -40.60 13.77
C ARG A 16 17.72 -40.18 13.52
N VAL A 17 18.54 -40.46 14.52
CA VAL A 17 19.99 -40.32 14.55
C VAL A 17 20.59 -41.37 13.60
N HIS A 18 21.30 -40.91 12.57
CA HIS A 18 22.33 -41.71 11.93
C HIS A 18 23.65 -40.93 11.96
N GLN A 19 24.51 -41.38 12.87
CA GLN A 19 25.94 -41.14 12.83
C GLN A 19 26.49 -41.75 11.54
N MET A 20 27.17 -40.95 10.72
CA MET A 20 28.28 -41.44 9.90
C MET A 20 29.42 -40.44 9.98
N SER A 21 30.55 -41.02 10.35
CA SER A 21 31.91 -40.53 10.53
C SER A 21 32.52 -39.81 9.33
N ASP A 22 33.28 -38.77 9.65
CA ASP A 22 34.64 -38.43 9.18
C ASP A 22 35.03 -38.79 7.74
N GLU A 23 35.27 -37.75 6.94
CA GLU A 23 36.57 -37.38 6.37
C GLU A 23 36.35 -36.35 5.24
N ALA A 24 36.65 -35.08 5.52
CA ALA A 24 36.78 -34.06 4.49
C ALA A 24 38.02 -33.22 4.80
N GLU A 25 39.03 -33.39 3.95
CA GLU A 25 40.27 -32.64 3.93
C GLU A 25 40.01 -31.13 3.88
N VAL A 26 40.45 -30.42 4.92
CA VAL A 26 40.51 -28.97 4.94
C VAL A 26 41.79 -28.54 4.22
N THR A 27 41.67 -28.17 2.94
CA THR A 27 42.69 -27.34 2.28
C THR A 27 42.56 -25.91 2.81
N SER A 28 43.29 -25.60 3.89
CA SER A 28 43.47 -24.22 4.35
C SER A 28 44.45 -23.49 3.44
N ALA A 29 43.93 -22.68 2.52
CA ALA A 29 44.72 -21.64 1.88
C ALA A 29 45.06 -20.58 2.95
N VAL A 30 46.32 -20.50 3.33
CA VAL A 30 46.87 -19.42 4.15
C VAL A 30 47.07 -18.19 3.24
N PRO A 31 46.40 -17.04 3.48
CA PRO A 31 46.78 -15.81 2.82
C PRO A 31 47.94 -15.17 3.60
N THR A 32 49.15 -15.31 3.07
CA THR A 32 50.31 -14.51 3.48
C THR A 32 50.25 -13.14 2.82
N GLY A 33 49.70 -12.17 3.54
CA GLY A 33 49.89 -10.75 3.29
C GLY A 33 49.95 -10.05 4.66
N GLU A 34 51.08 -9.44 5.00
CA GLU A 34 51.19 -8.63 6.22
C GLU A 34 50.22 -7.46 6.13
N GLU A 35 49.12 -7.51 6.88
CA GLU A 35 48.18 -6.39 7.05
C GLU A 35 48.96 -5.17 7.54
N SER A 36 48.85 -4.04 6.84
CA SER A 36 49.58 -2.84 7.23
C SER A 36 49.14 -2.38 8.64
N VAL A 37 50.04 -1.78 9.40
CA VAL A 37 49.73 -1.24 10.75
C VAL A 37 48.54 -0.27 10.69
N GLU A 38 48.42 0.47 9.59
CA GLU A 38 47.34 1.43 9.35
C GLU A 38 46.00 0.74 9.08
N ASP A 39 45.97 -0.32 8.26
CA ASP A 39 44.74 -1.09 8.01
C ASP A 39 44.25 -1.78 9.28
N ARG A 40 45.17 -2.34 10.07
CA ARG A 40 44.85 -2.93 11.37
C ARG A 40 44.25 -1.90 12.33
N ARG A 41 44.78 -0.66 12.34
CA ARG A 41 44.26 0.44 13.15
C ARG A 41 42.85 0.83 12.72
N LYS A 42 42.61 0.98 11.41
CA LYS A 42 41.30 1.35 10.86
C LYS A 42 40.25 0.27 11.08
N ARG A 43 40.62 -1.01 10.98
CA ARG A 43 39.72 -2.13 11.31
C ARG A 43 39.28 -2.08 12.78
N LEU A 44 40.21 -1.82 13.70
CA LEU A 44 39.90 -1.69 15.13
C LEU A 44 39.00 -0.47 15.41
N GLU A 45 39.26 0.65 14.74
CA GLU A 45 38.41 1.84 14.85
C GLU A 45 37.00 1.59 14.35
N PHE A 46 36.85 0.95 13.18
CA PHE A 46 35.56 0.58 12.63
C PHE A 46 34.78 -0.37 13.58
N ALA A 47 35.45 -1.38 14.15
CA ALA A 47 34.84 -2.28 15.12
C ALA A 47 34.35 -1.54 16.37
N TYR A 48 35.17 -0.62 16.91
CA TYR A 48 34.77 0.22 18.04
C TYR A 48 33.55 1.10 17.72
N LEU A 49 33.55 1.76 16.56
CA LEU A 49 32.43 2.62 16.14
C LEU A 49 31.16 1.83 15.87
N LYS A 50 31.28 0.61 15.34
CA LYS A 50 30.17 -0.34 15.20
C LYS A 50 29.53 -0.66 16.55
N ASP A 51 30.34 -1.05 17.53
CA ASP A 51 29.84 -1.37 18.88
C ASP A 51 29.18 -0.15 19.54
N LEU A 52 29.78 1.04 19.37
CA LEU A 52 29.21 2.29 19.85
C LEU A 52 27.85 2.58 19.21
N ALA A 53 27.74 2.44 17.88
CA ALA A 53 26.49 2.67 17.14
C ALA A 53 25.40 1.67 17.54
N LEU A 54 25.74 0.38 17.65
CA LEU A 54 24.81 -0.65 18.14
C LEU A 54 24.36 -0.37 19.58
N SER A 55 25.27 0.09 20.45
CA SER A 55 24.91 0.51 21.81
C SER A 55 23.95 1.71 21.81
N ARG A 56 24.14 2.67 20.90
CA ARG A 56 23.24 3.83 20.76
C ARG A 56 21.87 3.45 20.25
N VAL A 57 21.77 2.54 19.29
CA VAL A 57 20.48 2.02 18.82
C VAL A 57 19.77 1.26 19.95
N ARG A 58 20.48 0.44 20.73
CA ARG A 58 19.88 -0.20 21.93
C ARG A 58 19.40 0.81 22.95
N GLN A 59 20.14 1.90 23.17
CA GLN A 59 19.70 2.99 24.04
C GLN A 59 18.42 3.64 23.49
N ALA A 60 18.34 3.89 22.19
CA ALA A 60 17.16 4.44 21.53
C ALA A 60 15.95 3.50 21.63
N MET A 61 16.13 2.18 21.52
CA MET A 61 15.06 1.21 21.79
C MET A 61 14.58 1.25 23.24
N GLY A 62 15.45 1.60 24.18
CA GLY A 62 15.06 1.82 25.57
C GLY A 62 14.26 3.10 25.79
N SER A 63 14.33 4.06 24.85
CA SER A 63 13.67 5.37 24.96
C SER A 63 12.36 5.47 24.18
N THR A 64 12.07 4.55 23.25
CA THR A 64 10.83 4.50 22.48
C THR A 64 10.39 3.07 22.19
N SER A 65 9.08 2.81 22.28
CA SER A 65 8.48 1.52 21.90
C SER A 65 8.36 1.33 20.39
N MET A 66 8.58 2.37 19.58
CA MET A 66 8.52 2.27 18.12
C MET A 66 9.69 1.50 17.52
N LEU A 67 10.84 1.53 18.20
CA LEU A 67 12.05 0.80 17.83
C LEU A 67 12.08 -0.54 18.57
N THR A 68 12.19 -1.63 17.81
CA THR A 68 12.11 -3.00 18.33
C THR A 68 13.36 -3.80 17.98
N GLU A 69 13.44 -5.02 18.48
CA GLU A 69 14.54 -5.95 18.18
C GLU A 69 14.68 -6.22 16.67
N ARG A 70 13.58 -6.15 15.92
CA ARG A 70 13.63 -6.25 14.45
C ARG A 70 14.40 -5.07 13.85
N ASP A 71 14.11 -3.85 14.29
CA ASP A 71 14.76 -2.63 13.79
C ASP A 71 16.25 -2.64 14.16
N TYR A 72 16.61 -3.15 15.34
CA TYR A 72 18.00 -3.37 15.75
C TYR A 72 18.73 -4.36 14.84
N LYS A 73 18.14 -5.53 14.60
CA LYS A 73 18.73 -6.55 13.71
C LYS A 73 18.84 -6.05 12.29
N GLU A 74 17.82 -5.33 11.81
CA GLU A 74 17.85 -4.70 10.50
C GLU A 74 18.98 -3.67 10.44
N TYR A 75 19.08 -2.74 11.39
CA TYR A 75 20.20 -1.79 11.46
C TYR A 75 21.57 -2.47 11.54
N GLN A 76 21.70 -3.50 12.38
CA GLN A 76 22.94 -4.26 12.53
C GLN A 76 23.38 -4.88 11.21
N ASN A 77 22.44 -5.53 10.52
CA ASN A 77 22.70 -6.20 9.26
C ASN A 77 22.95 -5.18 8.14
N GLU A 78 22.14 -4.13 8.02
CA GLU A 78 22.26 -3.17 6.92
C GLU A 78 23.48 -2.25 7.05
N CYS A 79 23.85 -1.86 8.27
CA CYS A 79 24.91 -0.87 8.48
C CYS A 79 26.28 -1.47 8.82
N PHE A 80 26.37 -2.76 9.13
CA PHE A 80 27.64 -3.37 9.58
C PHE A 80 27.93 -4.79 9.08
N ASP A 81 27.12 -5.33 8.19
CA ASP A 81 27.48 -6.51 7.41
C ASP A 81 28.48 -6.08 6.32
N GLU A 82 29.69 -6.66 6.35
CA GLU A 82 30.76 -6.24 5.44
C GLU A 82 30.41 -6.49 3.97
N ALA A 83 29.72 -7.59 3.66
CA ALA A 83 29.29 -7.91 2.30
C ALA A 83 28.26 -6.87 1.82
N LYS A 84 27.31 -6.48 2.68
CA LYS A 84 26.34 -5.43 2.33
C LYS A 84 27.00 -4.05 2.20
N LEU A 85 27.91 -3.69 3.09
CA LEU A 85 28.64 -2.42 3.00
C LEU A 85 29.43 -2.32 1.70
N GLU A 86 30.03 -3.42 1.24
CA GLU A 86 30.74 -3.48 -0.03
C GLU A 86 29.79 -3.43 -1.23
N MET A 87 28.59 -4.02 -1.13
CA MET A 87 27.53 -3.92 -2.14
C MET A 87 26.98 -2.50 -2.31
N VAL A 88 27.12 -1.63 -1.31
CA VAL A 88 26.72 -0.20 -1.37
C VAL A 88 27.90 0.75 -1.63
N GLY A 89 29.04 0.20 -2.08
CA GLY A 89 30.19 0.97 -2.53
C GLY A 89 31.19 1.37 -1.44
N LEU A 90 30.96 0.97 -0.18
CA LEU A 90 31.87 1.25 0.94
C LEU A 90 32.95 0.16 1.01
N ARG A 91 34.00 0.33 0.21
CA ARG A 91 35.05 -0.71 0.01
C ARG A 91 36.24 -0.53 0.94
N THR A 92 36.50 0.70 1.40
CA THR A 92 37.62 1.01 2.29
C THR A 92 37.16 1.21 3.73
N TYR A 93 38.04 0.98 4.70
CA TYR A 93 37.73 1.27 6.10
C TYR A 93 37.48 2.77 6.35
N ASP A 94 38.11 3.69 5.59
CA ASP A 94 37.87 5.13 5.74
C ASP A 94 36.44 5.53 5.36
N GLU A 95 35.90 4.93 4.29
CA GLU A 95 34.51 5.11 3.86
C GLU A 95 33.55 4.51 4.88
N LYS A 96 33.82 3.28 5.34
CA LYS A 96 33.03 2.59 6.38
C LYS A 96 33.02 3.41 7.68
N ILE A 97 34.17 3.89 8.16
CA ILE A 97 34.30 4.74 9.37
C ILE A 97 33.50 6.03 9.22
N ARG A 98 33.60 6.71 8.08
CA ARG A 98 32.89 7.96 7.82
C ARG A 98 31.37 7.76 7.87
N ALA A 99 30.87 6.72 7.21
CA ALA A 99 29.44 6.39 7.21
C ALA A 99 28.93 6.08 8.63
N VAL A 100 29.70 5.34 9.44
CA VAL A 100 29.30 5.04 10.82
C VAL A 100 29.31 6.29 11.71
N ARG A 101 30.28 7.20 11.54
CA ARG A 101 30.28 8.48 12.25
C ARG A 101 29.08 9.34 11.88
N GLU A 102 28.76 9.44 10.59
CA GLU A 102 27.56 10.15 10.14
C GLU A 102 26.29 9.54 10.73
N ASN A 103 26.20 8.21 10.78
CA ASN A 103 25.08 7.52 11.43
C ASN A 103 24.96 7.85 12.92
N LEU A 104 26.08 7.84 13.64
CA LEU A 104 26.16 8.16 15.07
C LEU A 104 25.74 9.60 15.37
N ASP A 105 26.22 10.55 14.57
CA ASP A 105 26.03 11.98 14.83
C ASP A 105 24.68 12.49 14.33
N THR A 106 24.13 11.89 13.28
CA THR A 106 22.95 12.45 12.59
C THR A 106 21.77 11.48 12.51
N LEU A 107 21.96 10.28 11.95
CA LEU A 107 20.82 9.41 11.61
C LEU A 107 20.19 8.78 12.86
N ILE A 108 20.99 8.19 13.76
CA ILE A 108 20.48 7.57 14.99
C ILE A 108 19.72 8.61 15.85
N PRO A 109 20.30 9.78 16.19
CA PRO A 109 19.59 10.78 16.98
C PRO A 109 18.31 11.29 16.30
N ARG A 110 18.34 11.46 14.97
CA ARG A 110 17.16 11.91 14.21
C ARG A 110 16.04 10.89 14.26
N VAL A 111 16.34 9.61 14.00
CA VAL A 111 15.35 8.52 14.03
C VAL A 111 14.79 8.33 15.45
N GLU A 112 15.64 8.39 16.47
CA GLU A 112 15.23 8.33 17.87
C GLU A 112 14.27 9.48 18.23
N SER A 113 14.68 10.73 17.96
CA SER A 113 13.89 11.92 18.27
C SER A 113 12.55 11.93 17.52
N GLU A 114 12.54 11.50 16.26
CA GLU A 114 11.32 11.40 15.47
C GLU A 114 10.38 10.33 16.05
N ALA A 115 10.89 9.13 16.34
CA ALA A 115 10.13 8.05 16.94
C ALA A 115 9.52 8.44 18.30
N GLN A 116 10.29 9.10 19.17
CA GLN A 116 9.80 9.62 20.45
C GLN A 116 8.66 10.64 20.26
N THR A 117 8.80 11.55 19.30
CA THR A 117 7.79 12.59 19.02
C THR A 117 6.48 11.95 18.54
N ILE A 118 6.58 10.99 17.61
CA ILE A 118 5.43 10.26 17.07
C ILE A 118 4.73 9.48 18.19
N GLU A 119 5.51 8.73 18.98
CA GLU A 119 4.99 7.94 20.09
C GLU A 119 4.30 8.81 21.15
N ALA A 120 4.92 9.93 21.55
CA ALA A 120 4.35 10.85 22.53
C ALA A 120 3.01 11.42 22.05
N SER A 121 2.94 11.86 20.78
CA SER A 121 1.70 12.35 20.17
C SER A 121 0.61 11.27 20.15
N PHE A 122 0.97 10.04 19.74
CA PHE A 122 0.05 8.92 19.70
C PHE A 122 -0.48 8.55 21.09
N ARG A 123 0.41 8.37 22.08
CA ARG A 123 0.03 8.05 23.46
C ARG A 123 -0.87 9.11 24.08
N THR A 124 -0.60 10.39 23.81
CA THR A 124 -1.44 11.51 24.27
C THR A 124 -2.86 11.40 23.70
N LYS A 125 -2.97 11.11 22.39
CA LYS A 125 -4.27 10.91 21.72
C LYS A 125 -5.04 9.71 22.26
N VAL A 126 -4.35 8.61 22.58
CA VAL A 126 -4.96 7.40 23.16
C VAL A 126 -5.42 7.66 24.59
N ALA A 127 -4.58 8.26 25.43
CA ALA A 127 -4.92 8.61 26.81
C ALA A 127 -6.11 9.56 26.86
N HIS A 128 -6.17 10.55 25.97
CA HIS A 128 -7.33 11.44 25.85
C HIS A 128 -8.61 10.67 25.46
N ALA A 129 -8.53 9.75 24.49
CA ALA A 129 -9.69 8.96 24.09
C ALA A 129 -10.19 8.03 25.22
N GLU A 130 -9.29 7.52 26.07
CA GLU A 130 -9.64 6.73 27.26
C GLU A 130 -10.28 7.61 28.35
N GLU A 131 -9.68 8.76 28.67
CA GLU A 131 -10.19 9.73 29.65
C GLU A 131 -11.60 10.21 29.27
N GLN A 132 -11.84 10.49 27.99
CA GLN A 132 -13.14 10.89 27.46
C GLN A 132 -14.12 9.71 27.31
N LYS A 133 -13.75 8.49 27.74
CA LYS A 133 -14.56 7.26 27.66
C LYS A 133 -14.98 6.88 26.22
N TRP A 134 -14.24 7.30 25.19
CA TRP A 134 -14.52 6.91 23.80
C TRP A 134 -14.14 5.44 23.57
N ILE A 135 -13.03 5.03 24.18
CA ILE A 135 -12.50 3.67 24.18
C ILE A 135 -12.32 3.17 25.62
N SER A 136 -12.27 1.85 25.82
CA SER A 136 -11.97 1.29 27.13
C SER A 136 -10.47 1.26 27.39
N GLY A 137 -10.08 1.13 28.65
CA GLY A 137 -8.67 0.95 29.01
C GLY A 137 -8.05 -0.32 28.44
N ARG A 138 -8.86 -1.36 28.15
CA ARG A 138 -8.39 -2.54 27.41
C ARG A 138 -8.04 -2.16 25.96
N SER A 139 -8.93 -1.48 25.26
CA SER A 139 -8.68 -1.01 23.89
C SER A 139 -7.52 -0.02 23.82
N ALA A 140 -7.37 0.88 24.79
CA ALA A 140 -6.25 1.81 24.88
C ALA A 140 -4.91 1.06 24.95
N LYS A 141 -4.81 0.05 25.82
CA LYS A 141 -3.63 -0.83 25.91
C LYS A 141 -3.36 -1.58 24.61
N GLU A 142 -4.39 -2.14 23.98
CA GLU A 142 -4.26 -2.82 22.68
C GLU A 142 -3.73 -1.88 21.59
N TRP A 143 -4.20 -0.64 21.54
CA TRP A 143 -3.71 0.34 20.57
C TRP A 143 -2.23 0.66 20.80
N VAL A 144 -1.84 0.88 22.06
CA VAL A 144 -0.45 1.14 22.47
C VAL A 144 0.46 -0.04 22.15
N SER A 145 0.01 -1.28 22.40
CA SER A 145 0.80 -2.50 22.13
C SER A 145 1.20 -2.67 20.67
N ARG A 146 0.54 -1.97 19.73
CA ARG A 146 0.92 -1.98 18.31
C ARG A 146 2.30 -1.36 18.06
N LEU A 147 2.72 -0.43 18.93
CA LEU A 147 4.07 0.13 18.86
C LEU A 147 5.11 -0.94 19.14
N GLU A 148 4.83 -1.82 20.11
CA GLU A 148 5.72 -2.87 20.61
C GLU A 148 5.82 -4.08 19.67
N ASN A 149 5.00 -4.15 18.62
CA ASN A 149 5.00 -5.26 17.68
C ASN A 149 6.31 -5.31 16.87
N SER A 150 7.15 -6.28 17.18
CA SER A 150 8.44 -6.51 16.51
C SER A 150 8.30 -7.07 15.10
N ASN A 151 7.13 -7.55 14.69
CA ASN A 151 6.90 -8.00 13.32
C ASN A 151 6.70 -6.85 12.34
N VAL A 152 6.53 -5.62 12.81
CA VAL A 152 6.32 -4.44 11.96
C VAL A 152 7.53 -3.51 12.10
N PRO A 153 8.24 -3.20 11.00
CA PRO A 153 9.38 -2.27 11.06
C PRO A 153 8.91 -0.83 11.35
N GLN A 154 9.80 -0.02 11.93
CA GLN A 154 9.50 1.34 12.38
C GLN A 154 8.86 2.22 11.30
N TRP A 155 9.34 2.15 10.05
CA TRP A 155 8.82 2.97 8.96
C TRP A 155 7.35 2.67 8.63
N LYS A 156 6.92 1.40 8.72
CA LYS A 156 5.51 1.03 8.56
C LYS A 156 4.66 1.56 9.70
N LYS A 157 5.19 1.55 10.95
CA LYS A 157 4.51 2.15 12.10
C LYS A 157 4.35 3.65 11.92
N LYS A 158 5.41 4.35 11.49
CA LYS A 158 5.38 5.79 11.19
C LYS A 158 4.30 6.13 10.15
N ALA A 159 4.31 5.45 9.00
CA ALA A 159 3.32 5.66 7.94
C ALA A 159 1.88 5.41 8.42
N PHE A 160 1.66 4.38 9.25
CA PHE A 160 0.35 4.11 9.87
C PHE A 160 -0.12 5.25 10.78
N LEU A 161 0.79 5.77 11.62
CA LEU A 161 0.47 6.75 12.67
C LEU A 161 0.32 8.19 12.15
N GLN A 162 1.11 8.59 11.16
CA GLN A 162 1.16 9.96 10.68
C GLN A 162 0.42 10.19 9.35
N GLU A 163 0.45 9.21 8.43
CA GLU A 163 0.14 9.49 7.02
C GLU A 163 -1.14 8.81 6.52
N THR A 164 -1.44 7.59 6.99
CA THR A 164 -2.40 6.72 6.28
C THR A 164 -3.69 6.44 7.02
N PHE A 165 -3.65 6.05 8.31
CA PHE A 165 -4.83 5.44 8.95
C PHE A 165 -5.19 6.02 10.31
N PHE A 166 -4.22 6.22 11.20
CA PHE A 166 -4.52 6.63 12.58
C PHE A 166 -5.22 7.98 12.71
N PRO A 167 -4.88 9.04 11.93
CA PRO A 167 -5.57 10.33 12.02
C PRO A 167 -7.09 10.23 11.83
N ASP A 168 -7.52 9.59 10.74
CA ASP A 168 -8.95 9.38 10.44
C ASP A 168 -9.60 8.46 11.46
N TYR A 169 -8.87 7.40 11.86
CA TYR A 169 -9.37 6.47 12.86
C TYR A 169 -9.64 7.16 14.20
N TRP A 170 -8.74 8.01 14.67
CA TRP A 170 -8.91 8.78 15.90
C TRP A 170 -10.07 9.79 15.79
N GLU A 171 -10.16 10.51 14.67
CA GLU A 171 -11.24 11.49 14.44
C GLU A 171 -12.63 10.81 14.46
N ASN A 172 -12.75 9.62 13.91
CA ASN A 172 -13.98 8.83 13.95
C ASN A 172 -14.44 8.51 15.38
N TRP A 173 -13.49 8.17 16.27
CA TRP A 173 -13.78 7.93 17.69
C TRP A 173 -14.15 9.23 18.43
N ARG A 174 -13.47 10.33 18.14
CA ARG A 174 -13.81 11.66 18.67
C ARG A 174 -15.23 12.06 18.31
N GLN A 175 -15.60 11.94 17.03
CA GLN A 175 -16.93 12.28 16.56
C GLN A 175 -18.01 11.40 17.20
N LEU A 176 -17.74 10.10 17.38
CA LEU A 176 -18.64 9.20 18.09
C LEU A 176 -18.85 9.64 19.55
N GLY A 177 -17.79 10.04 20.25
CA GLY A 177 -17.88 10.58 21.61
C GLY A 177 -18.72 11.86 21.66
N HIS A 178 -18.50 12.78 20.73
CA HIS A 178 -19.30 14.00 20.60
C HIS A 178 -20.78 13.70 20.36
N ASP A 179 -21.08 12.81 19.41
CA ASP A 179 -22.44 12.40 19.07
C ASP A 179 -23.14 11.70 20.25
N THR A 180 -22.40 10.90 21.03
CA THR A 180 -22.91 10.28 22.26
C THR A 180 -23.33 11.33 23.28
N GLU A 181 -22.51 12.36 23.50
CA GLU A 181 -22.84 13.46 24.40
C GLU A 181 -24.01 14.32 23.89
N MET A 182 -24.12 14.52 22.57
CA MET A 182 -25.29 15.19 21.99
C MET A 182 -26.59 14.43 22.25
N VAL A 183 -26.60 13.09 22.08
CA VAL A 183 -27.76 12.25 22.41
C VAL A 183 -28.15 12.48 23.88
N ARG A 184 -27.18 12.42 24.81
CA ARG A 184 -27.45 12.65 26.24
C ARG A 184 -28.12 14.00 26.49
N LYS A 185 -27.56 15.08 25.95
CA LYS A 185 -28.08 16.45 26.13
C LYS A 185 -29.49 16.60 25.57
N ASP A 186 -29.71 16.08 24.37
CA ASP A 186 -30.99 16.22 23.68
C ASP A 186 -32.10 15.39 24.31
N VAL A 187 -31.78 14.17 24.75
CA VAL A 187 -32.74 13.31 25.47
C VAL A 187 -33.21 13.99 26.75
N ARG A 188 -32.31 14.63 27.50
CA ARG A 188 -32.67 15.42 28.69
C ARG A 188 -33.53 16.63 28.33
N ALA A 189 -33.15 17.37 27.29
CA ALA A 189 -33.89 18.56 26.86
C ALA A 189 -35.33 18.21 26.38
N LEU A 190 -35.50 17.06 25.73
CA LEU A 190 -36.78 16.57 25.24
C LEU A 190 -37.56 15.73 26.26
N GLN A 191 -36.99 15.50 27.45
CA GLN A 191 -37.56 14.65 28.50
C GLN A 191 -37.92 13.24 28.03
N MET A 192 -37.07 12.65 27.17
CA MET A 192 -37.24 11.30 26.64
C MET A 192 -36.54 10.28 27.53
N GLY A 193 -37.01 9.03 27.53
CA GLY A 193 -36.39 7.93 28.30
C GLY A 193 -36.23 6.65 27.50
N ASN A 194 -35.84 5.57 28.20
CA ASN A 194 -35.63 4.24 27.59
C ASN A 194 -36.86 3.67 26.87
N ARG A 195 -38.07 4.12 27.26
CA ARG A 195 -39.31 3.73 26.59
C ARG A 195 -39.41 4.34 25.19
N ASP A 196 -38.92 5.57 25.02
CA ASP A 196 -38.96 6.29 23.75
C ASP A 196 -37.75 5.94 22.87
N ILE A 197 -36.61 5.66 23.50
CA ILE A 197 -35.34 5.33 22.84
C ILE A 197 -34.73 4.09 23.53
N PRO A 198 -35.05 2.87 23.06
CA PRO A 198 -34.52 1.63 23.65
C PRO A 198 -32.99 1.57 23.68
N GLU A 199 -32.32 2.20 22.71
CA GLU A 199 -30.86 2.24 22.61
C GLU A 199 -30.19 2.92 23.82
N LEU A 200 -30.89 3.80 24.55
CA LEU A 200 -30.34 4.45 25.74
C LEU A 200 -29.96 3.46 26.85
N ALA A 201 -30.72 2.38 27.02
CA ALA A 201 -30.40 1.32 28.00
C ALA A 201 -29.12 0.56 27.65
N THR A 202 -28.67 0.66 26.39
CA THR A 202 -27.39 0.11 25.94
C THR A 202 -26.26 1.10 26.16
N ILE A 203 -26.48 2.39 25.90
CA ILE A 203 -25.43 3.43 25.96
C ILE A 203 -25.15 3.91 27.39
N PHE A 204 -26.20 4.23 28.15
CA PHE A 204 -26.10 4.96 29.43
C PHE A 204 -26.62 4.15 30.62
N THR A 205 -26.18 4.54 31.81
CA THR A 205 -26.80 4.14 33.08
C THR A 205 -28.24 4.65 33.17
N SER A 206 -29.05 4.08 34.06
CA SER A 206 -30.50 4.37 34.16
C SER A 206 -30.84 5.84 34.44
N ASP A 207 -29.90 6.60 35.01
CA ASP A 207 -29.97 8.04 35.31
C ASP A 207 -29.41 8.94 34.19
N LEU A 208 -28.93 8.34 33.08
CA LEU A 208 -28.26 9.03 31.98
C LEU A 208 -27.00 9.81 32.40
N GLU A 209 -26.42 9.55 33.57
CA GLU A 209 -25.23 10.26 34.06
C GLU A 209 -23.96 9.71 33.43
N ASP A 210 -23.81 8.39 33.38
CA ASP A 210 -22.61 7.72 32.92
C ASP A 210 -22.84 6.82 31.69
N ILE A 211 -21.76 6.57 30.95
CA ILE A 211 -21.74 5.60 29.85
C ILE A 211 -21.50 4.20 30.44
N ARG A 212 -22.28 3.21 29.99
CA ARG A 212 -22.15 1.84 30.49
C ARG A 212 -20.79 1.22 30.10
N PRO A 213 -20.07 0.56 31.03
CA PRO A 213 -18.82 -0.12 30.71
C PRO A 213 -18.95 -1.12 29.56
N GLU A 214 -20.08 -1.85 29.50
CA GLU A 214 -20.35 -2.84 28.46
C GLU A 214 -20.48 -2.21 27.07
N PHE A 215 -20.90 -0.95 26.99
CA PHE A 215 -20.92 -0.19 25.74
C PHE A 215 -19.52 0.26 25.36
N ILE A 216 -18.74 0.79 26.31
CA ILE A 216 -17.37 1.26 26.10
C ILE A 216 -16.47 0.13 25.59
N ASP A 217 -16.70 -1.12 25.99
CA ASP A 217 -15.94 -2.28 25.52
C ASP A 217 -16.33 -2.78 24.11
N ARG A 218 -17.38 -2.24 23.48
CA ARG A 218 -17.78 -2.66 22.13
C ARG A 218 -16.91 -2.04 21.04
N ASN A 219 -16.88 -2.71 19.88
CA ASN A 219 -16.20 -2.20 18.70
C ASN A 219 -16.86 -0.92 18.15
N TYR A 220 -16.09 -0.17 17.37
CA TYR A 220 -16.51 1.11 16.79
C TYR A 220 -17.85 1.04 16.05
N HIS A 221 -17.99 0.08 15.13
CA HIS A 221 -19.15 -0.03 14.26
C HIS A 221 -20.44 -0.26 15.06
N TYR A 222 -20.40 -1.14 16.06
CA TYR A 222 -21.52 -1.36 16.96
C TYR A 222 -21.92 -0.08 17.69
N LYS A 223 -20.95 0.61 18.32
CA LYS A 223 -21.23 1.85 19.06
C LYS A 223 -21.81 2.92 18.14
N ARG A 224 -21.25 3.05 16.94
CA ARG A 224 -21.69 4.01 15.92
C ARG A 224 -23.13 3.76 15.50
N ASP A 225 -23.52 2.51 15.27
CA ASP A 225 -24.90 2.14 14.92
C ASP A 225 -25.88 2.55 16.02
N VAL A 226 -25.63 2.11 17.26
CA VAL A 226 -26.51 2.35 18.42
C VAL A 226 -26.69 3.85 18.69
N VAL A 227 -25.60 4.63 18.68
CA VAL A 227 -25.67 6.09 18.86
C VAL A 227 -26.42 6.74 17.72
N SER A 228 -26.20 6.33 16.46
CA SER A 228 -26.91 6.91 15.31
C SER A 228 -28.41 6.58 15.32
N ARG A 229 -28.79 5.37 15.75
CA ARG A 229 -30.19 5.00 15.96
C ARG A 229 -30.84 5.89 17.03
N ALA A 230 -30.17 6.15 18.15
CA ALA A 230 -30.67 7.05 19.18
C ALA A 230 -30.80 8.50 18.67
N MET A 231 -29.79 9.01 17.96
CA MET A 231 -29.84 10.33 17.31
C MET A 231 -31.02 10.44 16.34
N SER A 232 -31.32 9.40 15.57
CA SER A 232 -32.45 9.43 14.64
C SER A 232 -33.79 9.67 15.34
N VAL A 233 -33.98 9.10 16.55
CA VAL A 233 -35.21 9.31 17.35
C VAL A 233 -35.28 10.74 17.84
N VAL A 234 -34.19 11.23 18.44
CA VAL A 234 -34.07 12.61 18.93
C VAL A 234 -34.38 13.61 17.81
N THR A 235 -33.77 13.42 16.64
CA THR A 235 -33.96 14.28 15.48
C THR A 235 -35.39 14.23 14.96
N ALA A 236 -35.99 13.03 14.88
CA ALA A 236 -37.39 12.89 14.49
C ALA A 236 -38.33 13.62 15.48
N ALA A 237 -38.08 13.51 16.79
CA ALA A 237 -38.84 14.19 17.83
C ALA A 237 -38.72 15.72 17.75
N LYS A 238 -37.50 16.24 17.52
CA LYS A 238 -37.28 17.68 17.30
C LYS A 238 -38.02 18.21 16.08
N LYS A 239 -38.04 17.42 15.00
CA LYS A 239 -38.62 17.81 13.71
C LYS A 239 -40.14 17.75 13.69
N ALA A 240 -40.72 16.77 14.38
CA ALA A 240 -42.16 16.59 14.46
C ALA A 240 -42.88 17.82 15.02
N GLY A 241 -42.34 18.43 16.09
CA GLY A 241 -43.15 19.25 16.99
C GLY A 241 -44.36 18.47 17.53
N ARG A 242 -45.11 19.02 18.49
CA ARG A 242 -46.47 18.50 18.76
C ARG A 242 -47.42 19.20 17.79
N PRO A 243 -48.24 18.50 16.98
CA PRO A 243 -48.71 17.10 17.09
C PRO A 243 -48.08 16.05 16.14
N GLY A 244 -47.03 16.34 15.36
CA GLY A 244 -46.49 15.42 14.33
C GLY A 244 -45.66 14.22 14.85
N ALA A 245 -45.66 13.96 16.16
CA ALA A 245 -44.73 13.03 16.80
C ALA A 245 -45.01 11.56 16.48
N GLU A 246 -46.30 11.16 16.49
CA GLU A 246 -46.71 9.78 16.19
C GLU A 246 -46.39 9.41 14.74
N ASP A 247 -46.73 10.30 13.80
CA ASP A 247 -46.44 10.09 12.38
C ASP A 247 -44.93 9.91 12.11
N MET A 248 -44.10 10.75 12.73
CA MET A 248 -42.65 10.65 12.59
C MET A 248 -42.07 9.38 13.22
N GLN A 249 -42.70 8.85 14.28
CA GLN A 249 -42.33 7.56 14.86
C GLN A 249 -42.70 6.39 13.92
N GLU A 250 -43.90 6.41 13.32
CA GLU A 250 -44.31 5.41 12.34
C GLU A 250 -43.40 5.40 11.10
N LEU A 251 -43.08 6.58 10.58
CA LEU A 251 -42.13 6.70 9.46
C LEU A 251 -40.74 6.18 9.83
N ARG A 252 -40.28 6.41 11.07
CA ARG A 252 -39.01 5.87 11.54
C ARG A 252 -39.04 4.34 11.62
N GLN A 253 -40.11 3.76 12.16
CA GLN A 253 -40.24 2.30 12.23
C GLN A 253 -40.26 1.68 10.83
N LEU A 254 -41.03 2.28 9.91
CA LEU A 254 -41.05 1.84 8.51
C LEU A 254 -39.65 1.90 7.85
N ALA A 255 -38.88 2.95 8.11
CA ALA A 255 -37.51 3.06 7.62
C ALA A 255 -36.60 1.99 8.24
N LEU A 256 -36.72 1.73 9.54
CA LEU A 256 -35.97 0.71 10.25
C LEU A 256 -36.23 -0.68 9.65
N ASP A 257 -37.50 -1.05 9.49
CA ASP A 257 -37.90 -2.36 8.96
C ASP A 257 -37.34 -2.57 7.54
N GLN A 258 -37.42 -1.55 6.68
CA GLN A 258 -36.85 -1.62 5.32
C GLN A 258 -35.32 -1.75 5.32
N LEU A 259 -34.63 -1.05 6.23
CA LEU A 259 -33.17 -1.12 6.33
C LEU A 259 -32.71 -2.46 6.92
N GLU A 260 -33.45 -3.02 7.88
CA GLU A 260 -33.16 -4.36 8.44
C GLU A 260 -33.42 -5.47 7.41
N ASP A 261 -34.45 -5.35 6.57
CA ASP A 261 -34.65 -6.23 5.41
C ASP A 261 -33.47 -6.14 4.41
N ALA A 262 -32.91 -4.94 4.18
CA ALA A 262 -31.72 -4.78 3.36
C ALA A 262 -30.48 -5.45 3.96
N VAL A 263 -30.36 -5.48 5.30
CA VAL A 263 -29.30 -6.22 6.01
C VAL A 263 -29.51 -7.72 5.87
N ALA A 264 -30.74 -8.22 6.04
CA ALA A 264 -31.07 -9.63 5.89
C ALA A 264 -30.76 -10.16 4.47
N LYS A 265 -30.87 -9.29 3.46
CA LYS A 265 -30.48 -9.56 2.06
C LYS A 265 -28.98 -9.40 1.77
N GLY A 266 -28.16 -9.05 2.76
CA GLY A 266 -26.73 -8.79 2.59
C GLY A 266 -26.39 -7.51 1.80
N ALA A 267 -27.38 -6.66 1.50
CA ALA A 267 -27.18 -5.43 0.71
C ALA A 267 -26.57 -4.28 1.54
N LEU A 268 -26.80 -4.30 2.86
CA LEU A 268 -26.33 -3.29 3.80
C LEU A 268 -25.62 -3.96 4.98
N ALA A 269 -24.51 -3.38 5.44
CA ALA A 269 -23.89 -3.81 6.69
C ALA A 269 -24.80 -3.49 7.87
N SER A 270 -24.95 -4.42 8.82
CA SER A 270 -25.85 -4.27 9.97
C SER A 270 -25.66 -2.97 10.76
N TRP A 271 -24.41 -2.53 10.90
CA TRP A 271 -24.05 -1.31 11.64
C TRP A 271 -24.33 0.00 10.89
N LYS A 272 -24.68 -0.06 9.60
CA LYS A 272 -25.05 1.13 8.80
C LYS A 272 -26.52 1.50 8.90
N VAL A 273 -27.33 0.68 9.56
CA VAL A 273 -28.77 0.95 9.73
C VAL A 273 -28.98 2.27 10.47
N GLY A 274 -28.31 2.47 11.60
CA GLY A 274 -28.36 3.69 12.38
C GLY A 274 -27.89 4.91 11.60
N GLU A 275 -26.82 4.79 10.81
CA GLU A 275 -26.32 5.88 9.97
C GLU A 275 -27.35 6.30 8.92
N TRP A 276 -27.98 5.34 8.24
CA TRP A 276 -29.03 5.61 7.27
C TRP A 276 -30.27 6.21 7.90
N LEU A 277 -30.73 5.67 9.03
CA LEU A 277 -31.84 6.24 9.80
C LEU A 277 -31.55 7.69 10.16
N ARG A 278 -30.39 7.94 10.75
CA ARG A 278 -29.96 9.29 11.10
C ARG A 278 -30.01 10.22 9.88
N ARG A 279 -29.44 9.83 8.73
CA ARG A 279 -29.45 10.64 7.51
C ARG A 279 -30.85 10.94 6.98
N ILE A 280 -31.77 9.97 7.01
CA ILE A 280 -33.15 10.15 6.56
C ILE A 280 -33.81 11.27 7.37
N PHE A 281 -33.66 11.25 8.69
CA PHE A 281 -34.36 12.18 9.59
C PHE A 281 -33.62 13.51 9.81
N GLU A 282 -32.28 13.53 9.80
CA GLU A 282 -31.44 14.75 9.90
C GLU A 282 -31.47 15.63 8.66
N SER A 283 -31.78 15.07 7.49
CA SER A 283 -31.91 15.87 6.26
C SER A 283 -32.90 17.02 6.48
N GLY A 284 -32.68 18.21 5.91
CA GLY A 284 -33.64 19.33 5.94
C GLY A 284 -35.00 19.05 5.26
N THR A 285 -35.22 17.80 4.86
CA THR A 285 -36.38 17.27 4.15
C THR A 285 -37.64 17.32 5.01
N LYS A 286 -38.72 17.88 4.45
CA LYS A 286 -40.03 17.92 5.12
C LYS A 286 -40.61 16.52 5.37
N PRO A 287 -41.42 16.31 6.43
CA PRO A 287 -42.04 15.01 6.73
C PRO A 287 -42.73 14.34 5.54
N GLU A 288 -43.43 15.10 4.68
CA GLU A 288 -44.12 14.56 3.52
C GLU A 288 -43.17 13.96 2.48
N ASN A 289 -41.98 14.55 2.34
CA ASN A 289 -40.95 14.04 1.45
C ASN A 289 -40.27 12.79 2.03
N ILE A 290 -40.10 12.72 3.36
CA ILE A 290 -39.66 11.49 4.04
C ILE A 290 -40.68 10.38 3.80
N ARG A 291 -41.98 10.66 3.98
CA ARG A 291 -43.04 9.69 3.68
C ARG A 291 -42.95 9.22 2.24
N LYS A 292 -42.92 10.12 1.25
CA LYS A 292 -42.80 9.74 -0.17
C LYS A 292 -41.56 8.89 -0.47
N PHE A 293 -40.44 9.18 0.19
CA PHE A 293 -39.21 8.41 0.07
C PHE A 293 -39.37 6.98 0.59
N LEU A 294 -40.09 6.79 1.70
CA LEU A 294 -40.31 5.48 2.33
C LEU A 294 -41.47 4.68 1.71
N THR A 295 -42.51 5.34 1.21
CA THR A 295 -43.72 4.70 0.65
C THR A 295 -43.65 4.49 -0.87
N SER A 296 -42.47 4.62 -1.49
CA SER A 296 -42.26 4.42 -2.93
C SER A 296 -43.00 5.43 -3.83
N GLN A 297 -43.30 6.62 -3.34
CA GLN A 297 -44.02 7.69 -4.08
C GLN A 297 -43.10 8.84 -4.56
N GLY A 298 -41.81 8.80 -4.22
CA GLY A 298 -40.80 9.77 -4.68
C GLY A 298 -40.05 9.32 -5.94
N PRO A 299 -39.19 10.17 -6.53
CA PRO A 299 -38.40 9.84 -7.71
C PRO A 299 -37.29 8.81 -7.42
N THR A 300 -36.77 8.78 -6.20
CA THR A 300 -35.70 7.87 -5.75
C THR A 300 -36.02 7.29 -4.36
N PRO A 301 -37.05 6.43 -4.24
CA PRO A 301 -37.47 5.88 -2.96
C PRO A 301 -36.47 4.88 -2.40
N LEU A 302 -36.54 4.65 -1.08
CA LEU A 302 -35.64 3.75 -0.35
C LEU A 302 -35.65 2.33 -0.93
N SER A 303 -36.82 1.84 -1.34
CA SER A 303 -36.98 0.54 -2.01
C SER A 303 -36.15 0.40 -3.29
N ILE A 304 -36.05 1.45 -4.10
CA ILE A 304 -35.20 1.46 -5.30
C ILE A 304 -33.71 1.48 -4.93
N LEU A 305 -33.34 2.22 -3.88
CA LEU A 305 -31.96 2.21 -3.38
C LEU A 305 -31.55 0.83 -2.88
N ILE A 306 -32.38 0.19 -2.06
CA ILE A 306 -32.15 -1.17 -1.55
C ILE A 306 -32.03 -2.16 -2.70
N ARG A 307 -32.91 -2.08 -3.71
CA ARG A 307 -32.82 -2.91 -4.92
C ARG A 307 -31.47 -2.72 -5.62
N ASN A 308 -31.03 -1.47 -5.80
CA ASN A 308 -29.74 -1.18 -6.43
C ASN A 308 -28.56 -1.73 -5.61
N TRP A 309 -28.61 -1.63 -4.27
CA TRP A 309 -27.59 -2.21 -3.39
C TRP A 309 -27.56 -3.73 -3.49
N THR A 310 -28.73 -4.35 -3.56
CA THR A 310 -28.89 -5.82 -3.69
C THR A 310 -28.33 -6.30 -5.03
N ASN A 311 -28.58 -5.58 -6.13
CA ASN A 311 -28.04 -5.92 -7.44
C ASN A 311 -26.51 -5.86 -7.42
N VAL A 312 -25.93 -4.77 -6.92
CA VAL A 312 -24.47 -4.61 -6.81
C VAL A 312 -23.86 -5.65 -5.86
N ARG A 313 -24.59 -6.08 -4.82
CA ARG A 313 -24.17 -7.21 -3.97
C ARG A 313 -24.19 -8.54 -4.72
N SER A 314 -25.26 -8.79 -5.49
CA SER A 314 -25.39 -10.02 -6.28
C SER A 314 -24.27 -10.13 -7.32
N ASP A 315 -23.90 -9.01 -7.93
CA ASP A 315 -22.76 -8.92 -8.84
C ASP A 315 -21.43 -9.24 -8.14
N PHE A 316 -21.23 -8.73 -6.92
CA PHE A 316 -20.07 -9.08 -6.07
C PHE A 316 -20.02 -10.57 -5.74
N ASP A 317 -21.14 -11.17 -5.34
CA ASP A 317 -21.24 -12.61 -5.05
C ASP A 317 -20.94 -13.46 -6.29
N TRP A 318 -21.43 -13.02 -7.45
CA TRP A 318 -21.13 -13.66 -8.72
C TRP A 318 -19.62 -13.61 -9.04
N ILE A 319 -18.98 -12.46 -8.85
CA ILE A 319 -17.52 -12.30 -9.03
C ILE A 319 -16.75 -13.27 -8.12
N GLU A 320 -17.08 -13.34 -6.83
CA GLU A 320 -16.40 -14.23 -5.88
C GLU A 320 -16.64 -15.71 -6.20
N SER A 321 -17.84 -16.07 -6.67
CA SER A 321 -18.13 -17.42 -7.19
C SER A 321 -17.28 -17.75 -8.42
N GLU A 322 -17.24 -16.86 -9.42
CA GLU A 322 -16.47 -17.07 -10.65
C GLU A 322 -14.97 -17.13 -10.37
N ARG A 323 -14.49 -16.36 -9.39
CA ARG A 323 -13.12 -16.46 -8.87
C ARG A 323 -12.79 -17.85 -8.35
N GLY A 324 -13.70 -18.43 -7.56
CA GLY A 324 -13.55 -19.78 -7.02
C GLY A 324 -13.52 -20.85 -8.12
N LYS A 325 -14.31 -20.67 -9.19
CA LYS A 325 -14.44 -21.65 -10.29
C LYS A 325 -13.31 -21.59 -11.30
N LYS A 326 -12.98 -20.39 -11.80
CA LYS A 326 -12.06 -20.24 -12.93
C LYS A 326 -10.61 -20.51 -12.53
N GLY A 327 -10.27 -20.31 -11.25
CA GLY A 327 -8.87 -20.30 -10.82
C GLY A 327 -8.10 -19.15 -11.48
N ARG A 328 -7.19 -18.52 -10.73
CA ARG A 328 -6.28 -17.45 -11.18
C ARG A 328 -6.94 -16.35 -12.06
N ILE A 329 -7.65 -15.43 -11.40
CA ILE A 329 -8.08 -14.17 -12.03
C ILE A 329 -6.87 -13.29 -12.39
N HIS A 330 -7.02 -12.51 -13.47
CA HIS A 330 -6.20 -11.41 -13.97
C HIS A 330 -5.27 -10.76 -12.92
N ARG A 331 -4.02 -10.52 -13.35
CA ARG A 331 -2.96 -9.96 -12.52
C ARG A 331 -3.40 -8.61 -11.92
N ASN A 332 -2.96 -8.38 -10.69
CA ASN A 332 -2.96 -7.12 -9.95
C ASN A 332 -4.28 -6.58 -9.33
N PHE A 333 -5.47 -7.11 -9.64
CA PHE A 333 -6.70 -6.61 -8.98
C PHE A 333 -6.83 -7.07 -7.52
N HIS A 334 -7.00 -6.12 -6.58
CA HIS A 334 -7.22 -6.43 -5.17
C HIS A 334 -8.68 -6.83 -4.90
N PHE A 335 -8.91 -8.12 -4.66
CA PHE A 335 -10.22 -8.61 -4.26
C PHE A 335 -10.47 -8.37 -2.77
N VAL A 336 -11.46 -7.54 -2.43
CA VAL A 336 -11.77 -7.20 -1.05
C VAL A 336 -12.74 -8.20 -0.43
N HIS A 337 -12.62 -8.39 0.88
CA HIS A 337 -13.61 -9.14 1.64
C HIS A 337 -14.96 -8.41 1.68
N GLU A 338 -16.02 -9.20 1.88
CA GLU A 338 -17.40 -8.71 1.95
C GLU A 338 -17.59 -7.58 2.97
N ASP A 339 -16.99 -7.70 4.15
CA ASP A 339 -17.09 -6.71 5.22
C ASP A 339 -16.55 -5.34 4.78
N ILE A 340 -15.41 -5.33 4.09
CA ILE A 340 -14.81 -4.12 3.50
C ILE A 340 -15.71 -3.57 2.39
N PHE A 341 -16.19 -4.44 1.50
CA PHE A 341 -17.07 -4.04 0.41
C PHE A 341 -18.36 -3.38 0.90
N LEU A 342 -19.02 -3.97 1.90
CA LEU A 342 -20.22 -3.42 2.53
C LEU A 342 -19.90 -2.14 3.33
N ASN A 343 -18.66 -1.93 3.75
CA ASN A 343 -18.24 -0.67 4.36
C ASN A 343 -18.09 0.49 3.35
N TRP A 344 -17.93 0.24 2.06
CA TRP A 344 -17.87 1.32 1.07
C TRP A 344 -19.23 1.99 0.83
N HIS A 345 -19.16 3.25 0.37
CA HIS A 345 -20.31 3.95 -0.20
C HIS A 345 -20.73 3.33 -1.54
N PHE A 346 -21.98 3.52 -1.93
CA PHE A 346 -22.59 2.83 -3.07
C PHE A 346 -21.82 3.02 -4.38
N GLU A 347 -21.41 4.25 -4.71
CA GLU A 347 -20.71 4.50 -5.98
C GLU A 347 -19.34 3.81 -6.04
N LYS A 348 -18.63 3.75 -4.91
CA LYS A 348 -17.39 3.00 -4.78
C LYS A 348 -17.60 1.49 -4.96
N ARG A 349 -18.65 0.92 -4.34
CA ARG A 349 -19.03 -0.49 -4.56
C ARG A 349 -19.35 -0.79 -6.03
N LYS A 350 -20.13 0.09 -6.66
CA LYS A 350 -20.51 -0.06 -8.07
C LYS A 350 -19.31 0.02 -9.00
N ALA A 351 -18.42 0.99 -8.78
CA ALA A 351 -17.19 1.13 -9.56
C ALA A 351 -16.27 -0.09 -9.39
N TYR A 352 -16.15 -0.60 -8.17
CA TYR A 352 -15.38 -1.81 -7.87
C TYR A 352 -15.90 -3.03 -8.62
N VAL A 353 -17.20 -3.32 -8.51
CA VAL A 353 -17.82 -4.47 -9.17
C VAL A 353 -17.68 -4.39 -10.69
N GLN A 354 -17.90 -3.20 -11.27
CA GLN A 354 -17.78 -3.01 -12.71
C GLN A 354 -16.35 -3.29 -13.20
N GLU A 355 -15.34 -2.79 -12.48
CA GLU A 355 -13.95 -3.08 -12.81
C GLU A 355 -13.63 -4.56 -12.61
N ALA A 356 -14.04 -5.15 -11.48
CA ALA A 356 -13.85 -6.57 -11.18
C ALA A 356 -14.45 -7.49 -12.26
N MET A 357 -15.64 -7.16 -12.78
CA MET A 357 -16.25 -7.86 -13.90
C MET A 357 -15.41 -7.75 -15.17
N ASN A 358 -14.89 -6.57 -15.48
CA ASN A 358 -14.00 -6.37 -16.63
C ASN A 358 -12.68 -7.16 -16.47
N ARG A 359 -12.16 -7.31 -15.24
CA ARG A 359 -10.99 -8.15 -14.94
C ARG A 359 -11.24 -9.65 -15.10
N LEU A 360 -12.50 -10.10 -15.15
CA LEU A 360 -12.84 -11.51 -15.40
C LEU A 360 -12.82 -11.86 -16.90
N LYS A 361 -12.70 -10.86 -17.78
CA LYS A 361 -12.47 -11.07 -19.22
C LYS A 361 -11.04 -11.57 -19.46
N ASN A 362 -10.81 -12.22 -20.59
CA ASN A 362 -9.48 -12.68 -20.97
C ASN A 362 -8.54 -11.46 -21.10
N PRO A 363 -7.41 -11.40 -20.36
CA PRO A 363 -6.47 -10.30 -20.51
C PRO A 363 -5.97 -10.18 -21.96
N ASP A 364 -5.81 -11.29 -22.69
CA ASP A 364 -5.26 -11.29 -24.06
C ASP A 364 -6.20 -10.63 -25.07
N GLU A 365 -7.47 -10.47 -24.73
CA GLU A 365 -8.46 -9.71 -25.50
C GLU A 365 -8.53 -8.23 -25.08
N THR A 366 -7.83 -7.84 -24.01
CA THR A 366 -7.82 -6.45 -23.52
C THR A 366 -6.77 -5.61 -24.27
N PRO A 367 -7.12 -4.43 -24.81
CA PRO A 367 -6.16 -3.52 -25.42
C PRO A 367 -5.04 -3.09 -24.47
N ASP A 368 -3.81 -2.98 -24.98
CA ASP A 368 -2.63 -2.59 -24.20
C ASP A 368 -2.80 -1.28 -23.40
N PRO A 369 -3.40 -0.21 -23.95
CA PRO A 369 -3.64 1.01 -23.17
C PRO A 369 -4.47 0.77 -21.90
N PHE A 370 -5.44 -0.15 -21.94
CA PHE A 370 -6.30 -0.46 -20.80
C PHE A 370 -5.55 -1.26 -19.74
N LEU A 371 -4.73 -2.21 -20.16
CA LEU A 371 -3.86 -2.96 -19.25
C LEU A 371 -2.84 -2.04 -18.56
N ARG A 372 -2.30 -1.04 -19.27
CA ARG A 372 -1.42 -0.01 -18.68
C ARG A 372 -2.17 0.83 -17.64
N ILE A 373 -3.40 1.28 -17.93
CA ILE A 373 -4.25 1.99 -16.96
C ILE A 373 -4.48 1.13 -15.71
N ARG A 374 -4.88 -0.13 -15.89
CA ARG A 374 -5.12 -1.08 -14.80
C ARG A 374 -3.88 -1.26 -13.92
N HIS A 375 -2.71 -1.38 -14.52
CA HIS A 375 -1.46 -1.49 -13.78
C HIS A 375 -1.25 -0.28 -12.85
N GLU A 376 -1.44 0.95 -13.34
CA GLU A 376 -1.27 2.13 -12.48
C GLU A 376 -2.33 2.20 -11.36
N LEU A 377 -3.58 1.84 -11.67
CA LEU A 377 -4.65 1.75 -10.67
C LEU A 377 -4.32 0.74 -9.57
N ASP A 378 -3.80 -0.42 -9.94
CA ASP A 378 -3.46 -1.51 -9.01
C ASP A 378 -2.18 -1.19 -8.21
N ALA A 379 -1.25 -0.45 -8.80
CA ALA A 379 -0.06 0.08 -8.13
C ALA A 379 -0.36 1.30 -7.23
N GLY A 380 -1.57 1.88 -7.32
CA GLY A 380 -1.96 3.08 -6.58
C GLY A 380 -1.33 4.39 -7.09
N ASP A 381 -0.77 4.40 -8.30
CA ASP A 381 -0.24 5.62 -8.96
C ASP A 381 -1.39 6.36 -9.67
N TRP A 382 -2.22 7.05 -8.87
CA TRP A 382 -3.46 7.68 -9.34
C TRP A 382 -3.23 8.73 -10.44
N LEU A 383 -2.11 9.47 -10.38
CA LEU A 383 -1.75 10.47 -11.38
C LEU A 383 -1.36 9.81 -12.71
N ALA A 384 -0.56 8.74 -12.67
CA ALA A 384 -0.24 7.99 -13.89
C ALA A 384 -1.48 7.36 -14.51
N ALA A 385 -2.39 6.83 -13.69
CA ALA A 385 -3.66 6.32 -14.17
C ALA A 385 -4.49 7.42 -14.85
N GLU A 386 -4.55 8.63 -14.27
CA GLU A 386 -5.25 9.79 -14.84
C GLU A 386 -4.67 10.21 -16.20
N GLU A 387 -3.34 10.34 -16.30
CA GLU A 387 -2.65 10.66 -17.56
C GLU A 387 -2.94 9.61 -18.65
N ARG A 388 -2.83 8.32 -18.31
CA ARG A 388 -3.06 7.23 -19.26
C ARG A 388 -4.52 7.13 -19.71
N ILE A 389 -5.47 7.43 -18.82
CA ILE A 389 -6.89 7.55 -19.18
C ILE A 389 -7.06 8.71 -20.18
N ALA A 390 -6.45 9.87 -19.93
CA ALA A 390 -6.53 11.01 -20.85
C ALA A 390 -5.89 10.73 -22.22
N GLU A 391 -4.81 9.95 -22.26
CA GLU A 391 -4.20 9.46 -23.51
C GLU A 391 -5.14 8.51 -24.25
N ALA A 392 -5.73 7.53 -23.54
CA ALA A 392 -6.68 6.60 -24.12
C ALA A 392 -7.95 7.32 -24.63
N GLU A 393 -8.45 8.36 -23.95
CA GLU A 393 -9.61 9.15 -24.40
C GLU A 393 -9.39 9.86 -25.75
N ARG A 394 -8.15 10.05 -26.18
CA ARG A 394 -7.81 10.63 -27.51
C ARG A 394 -7.83 9.59 -28.63
N MET A 395 -7.91 8.30 -28.29
CA MET A 395 -7.97 7.20 -29.25
C MET A 395 -9.42 6.89 -29.65
N THR A 396 -9.60 6.22 -30.78
CA THR A 396 -10.93 5.78 -31.23
C THR A 396 -11.17 4.35 -30.76
N TRP A 397 -12.25 4.15 -30.01
CA TRP A 397 -12.61 2.86 -29.39
C TRP A 397 -13.97 2.37 -29.84
N ALA A 398 -14.17 1.05 -29.86
CA ALA A 398 -15.49 0.45 -30.00
C ALA A 398 -16.40 0.78 -28.81
N MET A 399 -17.72 0.63 -28.96
CA MET A 399 -18.68 1.00 -27.89
C MET A 399 -18.41 0.30 -26.55
N ASP A 400 -18.09 -1.00 -26.60
CA ASP A 400 -17.81 -1.78 -25.38
C ASP A 400 -16.49 -1.34 -24.72
N GLU A 401 -15.48 -0.99 -25.51
CA GLU A 401 -14.19 -0.46 -25.05
C GLU A 401 -14.35 0.95 -24.45
N GLN A 402 -15.21 1.80 -25.02
CA GLN A 402 -15.55 3.10 -24.44
C GLN A 402 -16.20 2.95 -23.06
N ALA A 403 -17.09 1.96 -22.91
CA ALA A 403 -17.72 1.67 -21.62
C ALA A 403 -16.71 1.15 -20.57
N GLU A 404 -15.72 0.38 -21.00
CA GLU A 404 -14.62 -0.10 -20.16
C GLU A 404 -13.66 1.03 -19.75
N LEU A 405 -13.28 1.92 -20.67
CA LEU A 405 -12.51 3.12 -20.34
C LEU A 405 -13.25 4.01 -19.33
N ALA A 406 -14.57 4.17 -19.52
CA ALA A 406 -15.41 4.89 -18.57
C ALA A 406 -15.48 4.22 -17.18
N SER A 407 -15.43 2.88 -17.12
CA SER A 407 -15.37 2.16 -15.83
C SER A 407 -14.06 2.40 -15.10
N MET A 408 -12.93 2.37 -15.82
CA MET A 408 -11.61 2.67 -15.24
C MET A 408 -11.54 4.10 -14.70
N LYS A 409 -12.06 5.08 -15.45
CA LYS A 409 -12.18 6.48 -15.00
C LYS A 409 -13.05 6.62 -13.76
N LYS A 410 -14.17 5.90 -13.72
CA LYS A 410 -15.04 5.86 -12.53
C LYS A 410 -14.31 5.23 -11.34
N TYR A 411 -13.63 4.10 -11.55
CA TYR A 411 -12.89 3.41 -10.50
C TYR A 411 -11.83 4.34 -9.86
N LEU A 412 -11.02 5.01 -10.69
CA LEU A 412 -10.04 6.01 -10.26
C LEU A 412 -10.69 7.06 -9.34
N ARG A 413 -11.78 7.68 -9.78
CA ARG A 413 -12.46 8.75 -9.03
C ARG A 413 -12.97 8.30 -7.66
N GLU A 414 -13.53 7.09 -7.58
CA GLU A 414 -14.14 6.59 -6.33
C GLU A 414 -13.12 5.92 -5.37
N HIS A 415 -11.94 5.52 -5.87
CA HIS A 415 -10.94 4.77 -5.09
C HIS A 415 -9.67 5.56 -4.77
N ARG A 416 -9.41 6.69 -5.44
CA ARG A 416 -8.33 7.62 -5.07
C ARG A 416 -8.53 8.07 -3.62
N ASN A 417 -7.52 7.84 -2.78
CA ASN A 417 -7.53 8.37 -1.42
C ASN A 417 -7.38 9.90 -1.46
N PRO A 418 -8.03 10.67 -0.57
CA PRO A 418 -7.96 12.13 -0.58
C PRO A 418 -6.59 12.77 -0.27
N SER A 419 -5.56 12.02 0.14
CA SER A 419 -4.16 12.47 0.34
C SER A 419 -3.23 11.26 0.51
N PRO A 420 -1.92 11.33 0.13
CA PRO A 420 -0.87 12.23 0.63
C PRO A 420 -0.78 13.54 -0.17
N PRO A 421 0.09 14.51 0.18
CA PRO A 421 0.34 15.68 -0.66
C PRO A 421 0.92 15.19 -1.98
N GLU A 422 0.06 14.97 -2.95
CA GLU A 422 0.47 14.88 -4.34
C GLU A 422 1.27 16.15 -4.61
N ALA A 423 2.51 15.92 -5.04
CA ALA A 423 3.57 16.92 -5.04
C ALA A 423 3.10 18.28 -5.59
N ASP A 424 3.61 19.33 -4.96
CA ASP A 424 3.28 20.72 -5.27
C ASP A 424 3.27 20.93 -6.80
N PRO A 425 2.11 21.24 -7.42
CA PRO A 425 2.04 21.49 -8.86
C PRO A 425 2.87 22.71 -9.26
N SER A 426 3.32 23.53 -8.31
CA SER A 426 4.27 24.63 -8.52
C SER A 426 5.75 24.26 -8.35
N ALA A 427 6.07 22.99 -8.07
CA ALA A 427 7.46 22.54 -7.91
C ALA A 427 8.27 22.82 -9.16
N ASP A 428 9.39 23.53 -9.00
CA ASP A 428 10.33 23.84 -10.07
C ASP A 428 11.18 22.61 -10.47
N ALA A 429 11.83 22.68 -11.64
CA ALA A 429 12.62 21.57 -12.17
C ALA A 429 13.75 21.08 -11.23
N TRP A 430 14.33 21.97 -10.42
CA TRP A 430 15.38 21.61 -9.47
C TRP A 430 14.84 20.94 -8.23
N GLN A 431 13.66 21.35 -7.74
CA GLN A 431 12.95 20.66 -6.66
C GLN A 431 12.54 19.25 -7.07
N VAL A 432 12.00 19.10 -8.29
CA VAL A 432 11.68 17.79 -8.88
C VAL A 432 12.93 16.92 -8.95
N TRP A 433 14.03 17.46 -9.49
CA TRP A 433 15.31 16.74 -9.60
C TRP A 433 15.87 16.32 -8.24
N ARG A 434 15.82 17.19 -7.22
CA ARG A 434 16.26 16.85 -5.85
C ARG A 434 15.42 15.72 -5.26
N CYS A 435 14.11 15.78 -5.42
CA CYS A 435 13.23 14.70 -4.94
C CYS A 435 13.60 13.35 -5.57
N MET A 436 13.95 13.33 -6.86
CA MET A 436 14.43 12.13 -7.54
C MET A 436 15.82 11.68 -7.05
N GLN A 437 16.75 12.60 -6.80
CA GLN A 437 18.05 12.30 -6.21
C GLN A 437 17.92 11.70 -4.81
N ASP A 438 17.08 12.29 -3.97
CA ASP A 438 16.78 11.79 -2.63
C ASP A 438 16.18 10.37 -2.74
N ALA A 439 15.26 10.13 -3.68
CA ALA A 439 14.66 8.81 -3.90
C ALA A 439 15.69 7.78 -4.40
N LEU A 440 16.64 8.18 -5.25
CA LEU A 440 17.77 7.32 -5.64
C LEU A 440 18.74 7.09 -4.46
N GLY A 441 18.91 8.09 -3.59
CA GLY A 441 19.70 7.99 -2.36
C GLY A 441 19.12 6.99 -1.35
N ASP A 442 17.80 6.82 -1.35
CA ASP A 442 17.10 5.82 -0.53
C ASP A 442 17.34 4.37 -1.02
N ILE A 443 17.94 4.16 -2.19
CA ILE A 443 18.33 2.84 -2.69
C ILE A 443 19.76 2.52 -2.21
N PRO A 444 19.94 1.57 -1.27
CA PRO A 444 21.27 1.29 -0.74
C PRO A 444 22.17 0.59 -1.77
N TYR A 445 21.61 -0.28 -2.62
CA TYR A 445 22.40 -1.13 -3.52
C TYR A 445 22.80 -0.43 -4.83
N ASP A 446 24.11 -0.37 -5.10
CA ASP A 446 24.68 0.32 -6.27
C ASP A 446 24.13 -0.22 -7.60
N SER A 447 24.12 -1.54 -7.77
CA SER A 447 23.66 -2.18 -9.02
C SER A 447 22.20 -1.90 -9.32
N VAL A 448 21.36 -1.82 -8.30
CA VAL A 448 19.94 -1.50 -8.42
C VAL A 448 19.74 -0.01 -8.72
N ARG A 449 20.45 0.85 -7.99
CA ARG A 449 20.44 2.30 -8.19
C ARG A 449 20.91 2.68 -9.59
N GLU A 450 21.98 2.05 -10.07
CA GLU A 450 22.54 2.26 -11.41
C GLU A 450 21.53 1.95 -12.51
N ARG A 451 20.73 0.88 -12.40
CA ARG A 451 19.66 0.56 -13.37
C ARG A 451 18.65 1.70 -13.52
N TYR A 452 18.21 2.29 -12.41
CA TYR A 452 17.29 3.43 -12.45
C TYR A 452 17.97 4.68 -13.02
N CYS A 453 19.23 4.94 -12.66
CA CYS A 453 19.99 6.04 -13.25
C CYS A 453 20.12 5.87 -14.77
N ILE A 454 20.48 4.69 -15.28
CA ILE A 454 20.57 4.42 -16.72
C ILE A 454 19.22 4.67 -17.40
N ALA A 455 18.12 4.14 -16.84
CA ALA A 455 16.78 4.35 -17.38
C ALA A 455 16.41 5.85 -17.46
N LEU A 456 16.76 6.62 -16.43
CA LEU A 456 16.45 8.05 -16.32
C LEU A 456 17.34 8.95 -17.18
N GLU A 457 18.62 8.61 -17.31
CA GLU A 457 19.62 9.46 -17.97
C GLU A 457 19.76 9.20 -19.47
N GLN A 458 19.67 7.92 -19.86
CA GLN A 458 19.96 7.46 -21.22
C GLN A 458 18.68 7.23 -22.04
N TYR A 459 17.56 6.91 -21.39
CA TYR A 459 16.31 6.52 -22.04
C TYR A 459 15.13 7.45 -21.68
N ASP A 460 13.91 6.91 -21.71
CA ASP A 460 12.65 7.64 -21.55
C ASP A 460 11.82 7.13 -20.36
N TYR A 461 10.73 7.85 -20.08
CA TYR A 461 9.79 7.48 -19.02
C TYR A 461 9.19 6.09 -19.21
N ASP A 462 8.87 5.68 -20.45
CA ASP A 462 8.30 4.35 -20.71
C ASP A 462 9.29 3.23 -20.36
N THR A 463 10.59 3.46 -20.53
CA THR A 463 11.65 2.53 -20.13
C THR A 463 11.73 2.40 -18.61
N LEU A 464 11.74 3.53 -17.90
CA LEU A 464 11.66 3.54 -16.43
C LEU A 464 10.40 2.83 -15.95
N TRP A 465 9.26 3.12 -16.59
CA TRP A 465 7.97 2.54 -16.25
C TRP A 465 7.98 1.01 -16.43
N ALA A 466 8.49 0.51 -17.56
CA ALA A 466 8.60 -0.93 -17.81
C ALA A 466 9.51 -1.60 -16.76
N LEU A 467 10.65 -1.00 -16.43
CA LEU A 467 11.54 -1.49 -15.36
C LEU A 467 10.81 -1.58 -14.01
N CYS A 468 10.13 -0.51 -13.59
CA CYS A 468 9.37 -0.48 -12.33
C CYS A 468 8.27 -1.54 -12.33
N THR A 469 7.56 -1.71 -13.46
CA THR A 469 6.50 -2.70 -13.65
C THR A 469 7.03 -4.13 -13.50
N MET A 470 8.20 -4.44 -14.07
CA MET A 470 8.82 -5.76 -13.95
C MET A 470 9.23 -6.10 -12.51
N TYR A 471 9.64 -5.13 -11.70
CA TYR A 471 9.85 -5.34 -10.26
C TYR A 471 8.53 -5.47 -9.50
N TYR A 472 7.53 -4.65 -9.83
CA TYR A 472 6.19 -4.77 -9.23
C TYR A 472 5.58 -6.15 -9.46
N ASN A 473 5.79 -6.75 -10.64
CA ASN A 473 5.35 -8.11 -10.94
C ASN A 473 5.98 -9.17 -9.99
N TRP A 474 7.15 -8.93 -9.41
CA TRP A 474 7.71 -9.80 -8.37
C TRP A 474 6.93 -9.70 -7.05
N ASP A 475 6.61 -8.48 -6.60
CA ASP A 475 5.77 -8.28 -5.41
C ASP A 475 4.38 -8.90 -5.60
N TRP A 476 3.79 -8.73 -6.79
CA TRP A 476 2.53 -9.39 -7.13
C TRP A 476 2.63 -10.92 -7.02
N CYS A 477 3.68 -11.53 -7.58
CA CYS A 477 3.90 -12.97 -7.49
C CYS A 477 3.95 -13.45 -6.03
N ARG A 478 4.61 -12.69 -5.13
CA ARG A 478 4.73 -13.04 -3.71
C ARG A 478 3.43 -12.90 -2.95
N GLN A 479 2.69 -11.82 -3.17
CA GLN A 479 1.37 -11.61 -2.53
C GLN A 479 0.34 -12.70 -2.85
N ARG A 480 0.56 -13.47 -3.92
CA ARG A 480 -0.35 -14.52 -4.39
C ARG A 480 0.19 -15.93 -4.21
N GLY A 481 1.35 -16.09 -3.55
CA GLY A 481 1.95 -17.40 -3.28
C GLY A 481 2.56 -18.07 -4.52
N TYR A 482 2.82 -17.33 -5.61
CA TYR A 482 3.60 -17.84 -6.75
C TYR A 482 5.11 -17.74 -6.53
N SER A 483 5.52 -17.08 -5.46
CA SER A 483 6.90 -16.78 -5.11
C SER A 483 6.98 -16.56 -3.60
N ASP A 484 8.06 -17.03 -3.01
CA ASP A 484 8.52 -16.77 -1.64
C ASP A 484 10.04 -16.94 -1.65
N ASP A 485 10.71 -16.79 -0.50
CA ASP A 485 12.17 -16.89 -0.44
C ASP A 485 12.69 -18.26 -0.88
N ALA A 486 11.97 -19.34 -0.56
CA ALA A 486 12.38 -20.69 -0.94
C ALA A 486 12.19 -20.94 -2.44
N ILE A 487 11.05 -20.54 -3.00
CA ILE A 487 10.74 -20.64 -4.43
C ILE A 487 11.71 -19.77 -5.24
N ASP A 488 12.00 -18.56 -4.78
CA ASP A 488 12.91 -17.63 -5.46
C ASP A 488 14.34 -18.18 -5.48
N LEU A 489 14.81 -18.71 -4.35
CA LEU A 489 16.13 -19.35 -4.25
C LEU A 489 16.22 -20.59 -5.16
N GLN A 490 15.22 -21.47 -5.13
CA GLN A 490 15.18 -22.66 -5.98
C GLN A 490 15.17 -22.28 -7.47
N SER A 491 14.38 -21.27 -7.83
CA SER A 491 14.31 -20.74 -9.20
C SER A 491 15.65 -20.17 -9.64
N ALA A 492 16.33 -19.40 -8.78
CA ALA A 492 17.64 -18.82 -9.07
C ALA A 492 18.72 -19.89 -9.32
N GLN A 493 18.70 -21.00 -8.56
CA GLN A 493 19.63 -22.12 -8.74
C GLN A 493 19.46 -22.83 -10.09
N GLN A 494 18.24 -22.85 -10.64
CA GLN A 494 17.92 -23.50 -11.92
C GLN A 494 18.08 -22.54 -13.12
N ALA A 495 17.92 -21.24 -12.89
CA ALA A 495 17.88 -20.20 -13.92
C ALA A 495 19.06 -20.28 -14.88
N LYS A 496 20.29 -20.43 -14.37
CA LYS A 496 21.50 -20.47 -15.22
C LYS A 496 21.51 -21.67 -16.15
N ARG A 497 21.15 -22.86 -15.66
CA ARG A 497 21.05 -24.08 -16.46
C ARG A 497 19.96 -23.93 -17.53
N ASN A 498 18.81 -23.41 -17.14
CA ASN A 498 17.68 -23.18 -18.05
C ASN A 498 18.07 -22.19 -19.16
N THR A 499 18.78 -21.09 -18.84
CA THR A 499 19.26 -20.14 -19.84
C THR A 499 20.16 -20.79 -20.88
N TYR A 500 21.13 -21.62 -20.50
CA TYR A 500 21.95 -22.32 -21.51
C TYR A 500 21.13 -23.28 -22.39
N VAL A 501 20.11 -23.94 -21.82
CA VAL A 501 19.18 -24.76 -22.61
C VAL A 501 18.42 -23.89 -23.59
N HIS A 502 17.87 -22.77 -23.13
CA HIS A 502 17.11 -21.84 -23.96
C HIS A 502 17.95 -21.22 -25.08
N MET A 503 19.22 -20.87 -24.81
CA MET A 503 20.15 -20.36 -25.84
C MET A 503 20.41 -21.39 -26.95
N LYS A 504 20.33 -22.69 -26.64
CA LYS A 504 20.60 -23.78 -27.61
C LYS A 504 19.33 -24.29 -28.30
N GLN A 505 18.22 -24.35 -27.58
CA GLN A 505 17.00 -25.07 -27.98
C GLN A 505 15.80 -24.14 -28.20
N GLY A 506 15.94 -22.85 -27.89
CA GLY A 506 14.84 -21.89 -27.89
C GLY A 506 14.10 -21.84 -26.56
N GLN A 507 13.23 -20.82 -26.42
CA GLN A 507 12.43 -20.61 -25.22
C GLN A 507 11.24 -21.59 -25.16
N PRO A 508 10.85 -22.08 -23.95
CA PRO A 508 9.65 -22.91 -23.79
C PRO A 508 8.38 -22.12 -24.18
N ARG A 509 7.20 -22.75 -24.28
CA ARG A 509 5.95 -22.04 -24.66
C ARG A 509 5.11 -21.57 -23.48
N ASP A 510 5.33 -22.13 -22.30
CA ASP A 510 4.46 -21.96 -21.13
C ASP A 510 5.03 -20.99 -20.10
N PHE A 511 6.27 -21.21 -19.66
CA PHE A 511 6.93 -20.37 -18.66
C PHE A 511 8.44 -20.45 -18.80
N ALA A 512 9.12 -19.31 -18.77
CA ALA A 512 10.58 -19.25 -18.86
C ALA A 512 11.22 -18.75 -17.56
N ILE A 513 12.32 -19.38 -17.16
CA ILE A 513 13.21 -18.88 -16.11
C ILE A 513 14.57 -18.62 -16.75
N ASN A 514 15.04 -17.38 -16.66
CA ASN A 514 16.30 -16.95 -17.25
C ASN A 514 17.23 -16.29 -16.22
N ASP A 515 18.53 -16.38 -16.47
CA ASP A 515 19.60 -15.79 -15.68
C ASP A 515 20.38 -14.77 -16.53
N TYR A 516 20.50 -13.54 -16.01
CA TYR A 516 21.13 -12.39 -16.66
C TYR A 516 22.39 -11.94 -15.91
N SER A 517 23.02 -12.85 -15.18
CA SER A 517 24.25 -12.58 -14.41
C SER A 517 25.50 -13.13 -15.09
N GLY A 518 26.63 -12.45 -14.90
CA GLY A 518 27.94 -12.97 -15.28
C GLY A 518 28.06 -13.26 -16.78
N ASP A 519 28.36 -14.50 -17.15
CA ASP A 519 28.62 -14.91 -18.54
C ASP A 519 27.37 -15.01 -19.42
N THR A 520 26.17 -15.08 -18.84
CA THR A 520 24.90 -15.05 -19.61
C THR A 520 24.38 -13.63 -19.84
N SER A 521 25.00 -12.60 -19.23
CA SER A 521 24.55 -11.20 -19.31
C SER A 521 24.57 -10.60 -20.72
N LYS A 522 25.51 -11.04 -21.58
CA LYS A 522 25.75 -10.44 -22.92
C LYS A 522 25.03 -11.12 -24.09
N SER A 523 24.39 -12.27 -23.87
CA SER A 523 23.68 -13.00 -24.93
C SER A 523 22.43 -13.64 -24.36
N PRO A 524 21.46 -12.83 -23.98
CA PRO A 524 20.61 -13.27 -22.91
C PRO A 524 19.31 -13.84 -23.50
N ALA A 525 18.90 -15.01 -23.02
CA ALA A 525 17.89 -15.81 -23.71
C ALA A 525 16.47 -15.27 -23.60
N ALA A 526 16.19 -14.19 -22.86
CA ALA A 526 14.82 -13.82 -22.51
C ALA A 526 13.95 -13.54 -23.73
N ARG A 527 12.64 -13.68 -23.52
CA ARG A 527 11.64 -13.43 -24.55
C ARG A 527 11.47 -11.93 -24.72
N TRP A 528 12.10 -11.40 -25.74
CA TRP A 528 12.00 -9.99 -26.11
C TRP A 528 11.07 -9.78 -27.31
N ASP A 529 10.98 -10.75 -28.22
CA ASP A 529 10.22 -10.63 -29.49
C ASP A 529 9.02 -11.60 -29.58
N ASP A 530 7.95 -11.15 -30.25
CA ASP A 530 6.77 -11.85 -30.82
C ASP A 530 5.96 -12.88 -29.99
N ASP A 531 6.37 -13.23 -28.77
CA ASP A 531 5.64 -14.14 -27.88
C ASP A 531 4.84 -13.34 -26.84
N THR A 532 3.59 -13.01 -27.16
CA THR A 532 2.79 -12.04 -26.39
C THR A 532 2.19 -12.58 -25.09
N ASP A 533 2.18 -13.91 -24.88
CA ASP A 533 1.23 -14.53 -23.95
C ASP A 533 1.90 -15.32 -22.82
N SER A 534 3.22 -15.40 -22.80
CA SER A 534 3.93 -16.34 -21.95
C SER A 534 4.75 -15.68 -20.83
N PRO A 535 4.52 -16.00 -19.55
CA PRO A 535 5.28 -15.43 -18.45
C PRO A 535 6.75 -15.83 -18.44
N GLN A 536 7.59 -14.92 -17.93
CA GLN A 536 8.99 -15.21 -17.66
C GLN A 536 9.51 -14.58 -16.36
N THR A 537 10.48 -15.24 -15.74
CA THR A 537 11.26 -14.71 -14.62
C THR A 537 12.70 -14.51 -15.07
N ILE A 538 13.23 -13.32 -14.85
CA ILE A 538 14.61 -12.94 -15.17
C ILE A 538 15.33 -12.67 -13.86
N HIS A 539 16.30 -13.52 -13.53
CA HIS A 539 17.17 -13.37 -12.37
C HIS A 539 18.38 -12.49 -12.70
N ILE A 540 18.64 -11.51 -11.85
CA ILE A 540 19.69 -10.50 -11.99
C ILE A 540 20.50 -10.37 -10.69
N ASP A 541 21.72 -9.85 -10.79
CA ASP A 541 22.59 -9.57 -9.65
C ASP A 541 23.56 -8.42 -9.96
N GLU A 542 24.57 -8.20 -9.12
CA GLU A 542 25.59 -7.17 -9.31
C GLU A 542 26.48 -7.36 -10.54
N ARG A 543 26.46 -8.53 -11.19
CA ARG A 543 27.26 -8.87 -12.39
C ARG A 543 26.43 -8.80 -13.66
N THR A 544 25.18 -8.38 -13.58
CA THR A 544 24.35 -8.12 -14.74
C THR A 544 24.87 -6.91 -15.52
N ASP A 545 24.93 -7.04 -16.84
CA ASP A 545 25.17 -5.91 -17.74
C ASP A 545 23.93 -5.01 -17.73
N ASN A 546 23.97 -3.98 -16.88
CA ASN A 546 22.84 -3.07 -16.68
C ASN A 546 22.53 -2.27 -17.95
N GLU A 547 23.53 -1.85 -18.73
CA GLU A 547 23.30 -1.13 -19.98
C GLU A 547 22.62 -2.04 -21.02
N GLY A 548 23.12 -3.27 -21.17
CA GLY A 548 22.53 -4.27 -22.07
C GLY A 548 21.10 -4.66 -21.65
N LEU A 549 20.85 -4.85 -20.36
CA LEU A 549 19.50 -5.12 -19.84
C LEU A 549 18.54 -3.96 -20.15
N LEU A 550 18.94 -2.72 -19.83
CA LEU A 550 18.09 -1.56 -20.03
C LEU A 550 17.87 -1.24 -21.50
N HIS A 551 18.86 -1.51 -22.37
CA HIS A 551 18.67 -1.42 -23.81
C HIS A 551 17.58 -2.38 -24.30
N ASN A 552 17.61 -3.64 -23.86
CA ASN A 552 16.58 -4.63 -24.22
C ASN A 552 15.18 -4.23 -23.69
N ILE A 553 15.10 -3.74 -22.44
CA ILE A 553 13.85 -3.21 -21.88
C ILE A 553 13.38 -2.01 -22.70
N HIS A 554 14.26 -1.10 -23.10
CA HIS A 554 13.91 0.06 -23.90
C HIS A 554 13.32 -0.35 -25.26
N LEU A 555 14.01 -1.23 -26.01
CA LEU A 555 13.52 -1.72 -27.30
C LEU A 555 12.13 -2.35 -27.18
N ASN A 556 11.84 -2.99 -26.03
CA ASN A 556 10.61 -3.73 -25.79
C ASN A 556 9.66 -3.08 -24.79
N ARG A 557 9.82 -1.79 -24.49
CA ARG A 557 9.01 -1.08 -23.49
C ARG A 557 7.51 -1.04 -23.81
N HIS A 558 7.16 -1.25 -25.06
CA HIS A 558 5.77 -1.36 -25.53
C HIS A 558 5.32 -2.82 -25.73
N ASN A 559 6.22 -3.80 -25.62
CA ASN A 559 5.87 -5.21 -25.74
C ASN A 559 5.24 -5.73 -24.44
N ARG A 560 3.97 -6.12 -24.52
CA ARG A 560 3.20 -6.71 -23.43
C ARG A 560 3.88 -7.91 -22.75
N ALA A 561 4.56 -8.76 -23.51
CA ALA A 561 5.32 -9.89 -22.99
C ALA A 561 6.37 -9.47 -21.95
N VAL A 562 6.94 -8.28 -22.13
CA VAL A 562 8.02 -7.75 -21.31
C VAL A 562 7.47 -7.04 -20.10
N TRP A 563 6.63 -6.02 -20.27
CA TRP A 563 6.18 -5.22 -19.12
C TRP A 563 5.10 -5.94 -18.29
N TYR A 564 4.19 -6.70 -18.91
CA TYR A 564 3.07 -7.36 -18.21
C TYR A 564 3.41 -8.78 -17.74
N TYR A 565 4.16 -9.52 -18.55
CA TYR A 565 4.39 -10.95 -18.35
C TYR A 565 5.74 -11.31 -17.70
N ALA A 566 6.71 -10.38 -17.66
CA ALA A 566 8.02 -10.62 -17.06
C ALA A 566 8.16 -10.08 -15.63
N SER A 567 8.90 -10.81 -14.78
CA SER A 567 9.33 -10.36 -13.45
C SER A 567 10.85 -10.31 -13.34
N LEU A 568 11.40 -9.20 -12.82
CA LEU A 568 12.82 -9.11 -12.46
C LEU A 568 13.02 -9.52 -10.99
N LYS A 569 13.98 -10.43 -10.74
CA LYS A 569 14.29 -10.93 -9.40
C LYS A 569 15.78 -10.77 -9.09
N GLU A 570 16.08 -10.10 -7.98
CA GLU A 570 17.46 -9.95 -7.49
C GLU A 570 17.87 -11.20 -6.71
N LYS A 571 19.04 -11.78 -7.04
CA LYS A 571 19.52 -12.99 -6.36
C LYS A 571 20.07 -12.73 -4.96
N ASN A 572 20.73 -11.59 -4.79
CA ASN A 572 21.52 -11.27 -3.59
C ASN A 572 20.91 -10.14 -2.75
N ILE A 573 19.68 -9.73 -3.06
CA ILE A 573 19.01 -8.63 -2.37
C ILE A 573 17.70 -9.16 -1.77
N PRO A 574 17.48 -9.00 -0.45
CA PRO A 574 16.23 -9.41 0.18
C PRO A 574 15.02 -8.73 -0.46
N PHE A 575 13.95 -9.49 -0.65
CA PHE A 575 12.75 -9.00 -1.32
C PHE A 575 12.14 -7.79 -0.61
N GLU A 576 12.21 -7.70 0.72
CA GLU A 576 11.68 -6.58 1.49
C GLU A 576 12.30 -5.23 1.09
N LYS A 577 13.56 -5.24 0.61
CA LYS A 577 14.24 -4.03 0.12
C LYS A 577 13.74 -3.63 -1.26
N ILE A 578 13.45 -4.60 -2.11
CA ILE A 578 12.81 -4.36 -3.41
C ILE A 578 11.37 -3.90 -3.22
N GLN A 579 10.66 -4.49 -2.25
CA GLN A 579 9.34 -4.05 -1.84
C GLN A 579 9.38 -2.59 -1.34
N PHE A 580 10.38 -2.21 -0.53
CA PHE A 580 10.56 -0.82 -0.14
C PHE A 580 10.72 0.10 -1.37
N ASN A 581 11.55 -0.29 -2.34
CA ASN A 581 11.71 0.50 -3.57
C ASN A 581 10.39 0.65 -4.35
N ILE A 582 9.61 -0.43 -4.48
CA ILE A 582 8.32 -0.43 -5.17
C ILE A 582 7.35 0.58 -4.54
N TYR A 583 7.26 0.61 -3.21
CA TYR A 583 6.26 1.44 -2.52
C TYR A 583 6.75 2.86 -2.17
N ASN A 584 8.05 3.10 -2.06
CA ASN A 584 8.59 4.38 -1.58
C ASN A 584 9.47 5.12 -2.61
N VAL A 585 10.14 4.40 -3.51
CA VAL A 585 11.08 4.98 -4.48
C VAL A 585 10.45 5.12 -5.86
N HIS A 586 9.87 4.05 -6.40
CA HIS A 586 9.27 4.06 -7.75
C HIS A 586 8.24 5.17 -7.94
N PRO A 587 7.31 5.45 -6.99
CA PRO A 587 6.35 6.52 -7.17
C PRO A 587 7.02 7.89 -7.35
N ARG A 588 8.08 8.18 -6.57
CA ARG A 588 8.82 9.44 -6.63
C ARG A 588 9.62 9.57 -7.93
N LEU A 589 10.28 8.50 -8.36
CA LEU A 589 11.03 8.49 -9.63
C LEU A 589 10.10 8.63 -10.84
N LYS A 590 9.01 7.88 -10.87
CA LYS A 590 8.01 7.97 -11.95
C LYS A 590 7.37 9.36 -12.00
N TRP A 591 6.95 9.91 -10.85
CA TRP A 591 6.42 11.26 -10.77
C TRP A 591 7.42 12.30 -11.29
N GLY A 592 8.66 12.26 -10.79
CA GLY A 592 9.67 13.24 -11.17
C GLY A 592 10.04 13.16 -12.65
N ALA A 593 10.15 11.96 -13.20
CA ALA A 593 10.41 11.74 -14.62
C ALA A 593 9.29 12.31 -15.51
N ARG A 594 8.01 12.08 -15.16
CA ARG A 594 6.87 12.69 -15.87
C ARG A 594 6.89 14.20 -15.78
N ARG A 595 7.12 14.74 -14.58
CA ARG A 595 7.12 16.19 -14.36
C ARG A 595 8.24 16.89 -15.13
N LEU A 596 9.44 16.32 -15.17
CA LEU A 596 10.53 16.84 -15.99
C LEU A 596 10.16 16.76 -17.48
N ARG A 597 9.60 15.64 -17.95
CA ARG A 597 9.15 15.48 -19.34
C ARG A 597 8.14 16.56 -19.74
N ASP A 598 7.16 16.85 -18.90
CA ASP A 598 6.13 17.88 -19.15
C ASP A 598 6.74 19.29 -19.24
N MET A 599 7.88 19.53 -18.58
CA MET A 599 8.67 20.75 -18.70
C MET A 599 9.61 20.76 -19.91
N GLY A 600 9.63 19.70 -20.73
CA GLY A 600 10.59 19.53 -21.83
C GLY A 600 12.00 19.13 -21.36
N LEU A 601 12.12 18.64 -20.13
CA LEU A 601 13.36 18.31 -19.44
C LEU A 601 13.50 16.80 -19.23
N ARG A 602 14.72 16.38 -18.91
CA ARG A 602 15.07 15.03 -18.47
C ARG A 602 15.99 15.08 -17.25
N PHE A 603 16.01 13.99 -16.50
CA PHE A 603 16.91 13.81 -15.39
C PHE A 603 18.35 13.58 -15.87
N THR A 604 19.34 14.15 -15.17
CA THR A 604 20.74 13.74 -15.26
C THR A 604 21.40 13.84 -13.88
N GLY A 605 22.46 13.08 -13.61
CA GLY A 605 23.22 13.19 -12.35
C GLY A 605 23.81 14.57 -12.07
N LYS A 606 23.79 15.48 -13.06
CA LYS A 606 24.29 16.87 -12.94
C LYS A 606 23.18 17.93 -12.86
N GLY A 607 21.92 17.53 -12.79
CA GLY A 607 20.75 18.42 -12.79
C GLY A 607 19.79 18.18 -13.95
N PRO A 608 18.63 18.86 -13.98
CA PRO A 608 17.70 18.77 -15.09
C PRO A 608 18.30 19.35 -16.38
N ARG A 609 18.10 18.68 -17.51
CA ARG A 609 18.55 19.14 -18.84
C ARG A 609 17.41 19.10 -19.83
N ASN A 610 17.45 19.94 -20.86
CA ASN A 610 16.55 19.81 -21.99
C ASN A 610 16.70 18.43 -22.62
N ILE A 611 15.60 17.88 -23.13
CA ILE A 611 15.60 16.58 -23.83
C ILE A 611 16.57 16.59 -25.03
N THR A 612 16.85 17.76 -25.61
CA THR A 612 17.85 18.00 -26.67
C THR A 612 19.32 18.12 -26.19
N GLY A 613 19.58 18.04 -24.87
CA GLY A 613 20.92 17.94 -24.29
C GLY A 613 21.49 19.18 -23.60
N THR A 614 20.86 20.36 -23.74
CA THR A 614 21.35 21.63 -23.15
C THR A 614 20.94 21.76 -21.67
N SER A 615 21.85 22.22 -20.80
CA SER A 615 21.54 22.45 -19.38
C SER A 615 20.66 23.69 -19.18
N VAL A 616 19.62 23.59 -18.33
CA VAL A 616 18.73 24.71 -17.96
C VAL A 616 19.51 25.86 -17.31
N TYR A 617 20.55 25.53 -16.54
CA TYR A 617 21.44 26.50 -15.92
C TYR A 617 22.25 27.30 -16.95
N GLN A 618 22.65 26.69 -18.06
CA GLN A 618 23.40 27.37 -19.13
C GLN A 618 22.52 28.32 -19.95
N GLN A 619 21.23 27.97 -20.16
CA GLN A 619 20.26 28.88 -20.79
C GLN A 619 19.87 30.05 -19.90
N ALA A 620 19.76 29.85 -18.58
CA ALA A 620 19.48 30.92 -17.63
C ALA A 620 20.63 31.93 -17.50
N MET A 621 21.88 31.48 -17.64
CA MET A 621 23.08 32.33 -17.59
C MET A 621 23.40 33.01 -18.94
N HIS A 622 22.93 32.45 -20.06
CA HIS A 622 23.14 32.97 -21.41
C HIS A 622 21.84 32.90 -22.23
N PRO A 623 20.89 33.83 -22.01
CA PRO A 623 19.74 33.95 -22.88
C PRO A 623 20.20 34.21 -24.33
N PRO A 624 19.54 33.65 -25.35
CA PRO A 624 19.91 33.90 -26.74
C PRO A 624 19.86 35.40 -27.03
N PRO A 625 20.78 35.94 -27.85
CA PRO A 625 20.69 37.32 -28.29
C PRO A 625 19.39 37.50 -29.08
N ASN A 626 18.61 38.51 -28.69
CA ASN A 626 17.35 38.89 -29.33
C ASN A 626 17.49 39.15 -30.83
#